data_AF-A0A927B062-F1
#
_entry.id   AF-A0A927B062-F1
#
_cell.length_a   1.000
_cell.length_b   1.000
_cell.length_c   1.000
_cell.angle_alpha   90.00
_cell.angle_beta   90.00
_cell.angle_gamma   90.00
#
_symmetry.space_group_name_H-M   'P 1'
#
loop_
_entity.id
_entity.type
_entity.pdbx_description
1 polymer ?
#
loop_
_entity_poly.entity_id
_entity_poly.type
_entity_poly.pdbx_seq_one_letter_code
_entity_poly.pdbx_strand_id
1 'polypeptide(L)'
;MIYLLITVWLWWDNLFSLNQISRNNQARQEAQTAYQAGDFTRALRLYAYLSRTTTTIDPAVRLNLGHTYFQLKLYPRAKPQYEALLQSDRPDLRTAAATQLGVMSCLEGDSATALSLFQRALLENPDNEPARYNFELVKIHYSGKVPPANPRQKSVVRKPQLINRPRPSGGQQVERSARQDELLRRFQRLNLSEEQALQLLDAMQSDDLPYALTRSAQRSTTKPVQTGNRW
;
A
#
# COMPACT_ATOMS: atom_id res chain seq x y z
N MET A 1 -40.91 26.00 -33.28
CA MET A 1 -39.58 26.65 -33.21
C MET A 1 -38.84 26.32 -31.91
N ILE A 2 -39.47 26.38 -30.73
CA ILE A 2 -38.85 26.01 -29.44
C ILE A 2 -38.31 24.57 -29.40
N TYR A 3 -39.04 23.59 -29.93
CA TYR A 3 -38.60 22.19 -29.94
C TYR A 3 -37.32 21.93 -30.75
N LEU A 4 -37.08 22.69 -31.84
CA LEU A 4 -35.84 22.59 -32.63
C LEU A 4 -34.64 23.20 -31.88
N LEU A 5 -34.86 24.24 -31.08
CA LEU A 5 -33.81 24.81 -30.24
C LEU A 5 -33.46 23.88 -29.07
N ILE A 6 -34.45 23.18 -28.49
CA ILE A 6 -34.23 22.19 -27.43
C ILE A 6 -33.49 20.96 -27.96
N THR A 7 -33.83 20.45 -29.16
CA THR A 7 -33.10 19.32 -29.74
C THR A 7 -31.68 19.70 -30.14
N VAL A 8 -31.45 20.89 -30.70
CA VAL A 8 -30.10 21.39 -30.99
C VAL A 8 -29.29 21.60 -29.71
N TRP A 9 -29.89 22.10 -28.63
CA TRP A 9 -29.24 22.27 -27.34
C TRP A 9 -28.89 20.92 -26.67
N LEU A 10 -29.82 19.96 -26.66
CA LEU A 10 -29.59 18.59 -26.16
C LEU A 10 -28.57 17.79 -26.99
N TRP A 11 -28.48 18.06 -28.30
CA TRP A 11 -27.46 17.48 -29.17
C TRP A 11 -26.07 18.10 -28.92
N TRP A 12 -25.99 19.40 -28.65
CA TRP A 12 -24.73 20.08 -28.39
C TRP A 12 -24.10 19.65 -27.05
N ASP A 13 -24.89 19.51 -25.99
CA ASP A 13 -24.43 19.01 -24.69
C ASP A 13 -23.96 17.55 -24.75
N ASN A 14 -24.57 16.71 -25.60
CA ASN A 14 -24.16 15.31 -25.79
C ASN A 14 -22.82 15.16 -26.54
N LEU A 15 -22.51 16.04 -27.49
CA LEU A 15 -21.26 15.98 -28.25
C LEU A 15 -20.02 16.30 -27.39
N PHE A 16 -20.15 17.19 -26.40
CA PHE A 16 -19.04 17.53 -25.50
C PHE A 16 -18.83 16.51 -24.37
N SER A 17 -19.90 15.88 -23.87
CA SER A 17 -19.82 14.92 -22.75
C SER A 17 -19.15 13.59 -23.13
N LEU A 18 -19.39 13.08 -24.35
CA LEU A 18 -18.75 11.86 -24.87
C LEU A 18 -17.22 11.99 -24.96
N ASN A 19 -16.73 13.18 -25.30
CA ASN A 19 -15.30 13.48 -25.36
C ASN A 19 -14.67 13.45 -23.95
N GLN A 20 -15.37 14.00 -22.95
CA GLN A 20 -14.86 14.05 -21.58
C GLN A 20 -14.83 12.66 -20.91
N ILE A 21 -15.85 11.83 -21.12
CA ILE A 21 -15.86 10.46 -20.60
C ILE A 21 -14.70 9.64 -21.16
N SER A 22 -14.47 9.72 -22.48
CA SER A 22 -13.36 9.03 -23.14
C SER A 22 -12.00 9.49 -22.60
N ARG A 23 -11.80 10.80 -22.46
CA ARG A 23 -10.58 11.38 -21.86
C ARG A 23 -10.36 10.92 -20.42
N ASN A 24 -11.41 10.85 -19.61
CA ASN A 24 -11.31 10.39 -18.23
C ASN A 24 -10.96 8.89 -18.15
N ASN A 25 -11.53 8.08 -19.03
CA ASN A 25 -11.19 6.66 -19.11
C ASN A 25 -9.74 6.45 -19.56
N GLN A 26 -9.28 7.21 -20.55
CA GLN A 26 -7.88 7.23 -20.96
C GLN A 26 -6.97 7.66 -19.81
N ALA A 27 -7.30 8.75 -19.12
CA ALA A 27 -6.51 9.23 -17.98
C ALA A 27 -6.46 8.21 -16.84
N ARG A 28 -7.53 7.45 -16.58
CA ARG A 28 -7.53 6.34 -15.61
C ARG A 28 -6.55 5.25 -16.01
N GLN A 29 -6.57 4.84 -17.28
CA GLN A 29 -5.66 3.82 -17.80
C GLN A 29 -4.21 4.28 -17.75
N GLU A 30 -3.92 5.50 -18.20
CA GLU A 30 -2.57 6.07 -18.14
C GLU A 30 -2.06 6.22 -16.69
N ALA A 31 -2.94 6.62 -15.76
CA ALA A 31 -2.58 6.73 -14.35
C ALA A 31 -2.20 5.36 -13.77
N GLN A 32 -2.99 4.33 -14.09
CA GLN A 32 -2.73 2.97 -13.67
C GLN A 32 -1.42 2.43 -14.27
N THR A 33 -1.18 2.65 -15.56
CA THR A 33 0.07 2.24 -16.23
C THR A 33 1.28 2.95 -15.62
N ALA A 34 1.19 4.26 -15.37
CA ALA A 34 2.25 5.02 -14.72
C ALA A 34 2.53 4.51 -13.30
N TYR A 35 1.48 4.23 -12.52
CA TYR A 35 1.61 3.66 -11.18
C TYR A 35 2.31 2.30 -11.21
N GLN A 36 1.89 1.40 -12.11
CA GLN A 36 2.49 0.08 -12.28
C GLN A 36 3.95 0.15 -12.74
N ALA A 37 4.32 1.16 -13.51
CA ALA A 37 5.70 1.43 -13.93
C ALA A 37 6.56 2.11 -12.84
N GLY A 38 5.99 2.42 -11.66
CA GLY A 38 6.69 3.16 -10.59
C GLY A 38 6.83 4.66 -10.86
N ASP A 39 6.27 5.18 -11.95
CA ASP A 39 6.19 6.63 -12.21
C ASP A 39 5.05 7.25 -11.41
N PHE A 40 5.24 7.28 -10.08
CA PHE A 40 4.24 7.81 -9.14
C PHE A 40 4.02 9.31 -9.31
N THR A 41 4.98 10.05 -9.87
CA THR A 41 4.81 11.49 -10.14
C THR A 41 3.82 11.72 -11.28
N ARG A 42 3.92 10.95 -12.37
CA ARG A 42 2.93 10.99 -13.45
C ARG A 42 1.57 10.46 -12.99
N ALA A 43 1.55 9.35 -12.27
CA ALA A 43 0.31 8.80 -11.71
C ALA A 43 -0.40 9.84 -10.82
N LEU A 44 0.35 10.56 -9.97
CA LEU A 44 -0.22 11.59 -9.09
C LEU A 44 -0.90 12.69 -9.89
N ARG A 45 -0.25 13.17 -10.95
CA ARG A 45 -0.82 14.23 -11.81
C ARG A 45 -2.16 13.79 -12.40
N LEU A 46 -2.22 12.56 -12.93
CA LEU A 46 -3.42 12.02 -13.59
C LEU A 46 -4.54 11.72 -12.58
N TYR A 47 -4.25 11.08 -11.45
CA TYR A 47 -5.26 10.84 -10.42
C TYR A 47 -5.77 12.14 -9.76
N ALA A 48 -4.89 13.14 -9.57
CA ALA A 48 -5.32 14.45 -9.08
C ALA A 48 -6.17 15.23 -10.10
N TYR A 49 -5.95 15.04 -11.40
CA TYR A 49 -6.82 15.54 -12.45
C TYR A 49 -8.21 14.86 -12.37
N LEU A 50 -8.23 13.53 -12.33
CA LEU A 50 -9.47 12.75 -12.24
C LEU A 50 -10.28 13.10 -10.99
N SER A 51 -9.64 13.31 -9.85
CA SER A 51 -10.31 13.66 -8.59
C SER A 51 -10.96 15.05 -8.60
N ARG A 52 -10.67 15.89 -9.60
CA ARG A 52 -11.24 17.25 -9.74
C ARG A 52 -12.24 17.34 -10.88
N THR A 53 -12.44 16.27 -11.64
CA THR A 53 -13.27 16.29 -12.85
C THR A 53 -14.76 16.15 -12.54
N THR A 54 -15.11 15.62 -11.38
CA THR A 54 -16.49 15.40 -10.93
C THR A 54 -16.71 16.06 -9.56
N THR A 55 -17.95 16.42 -9.25
CA THR A 55 -18.35 16.99 -7.95
C THR A 55 -18.05 16.04 -6.79
N THR A 56 -18.25 14.74 -7.03
CA THR A 56 -17.91 13.66 -6.09
C THR A 56 -16.77 12.83 -6.65
N ILE A 57 -15.73 12.60 -5.85
CA ILE A 57 -14.57 11.81 -6.26
C ILE A 57 -14.98 10.33 -6.33
N ASP A 58 -14.76 9.70 -7.48
CA ASP A 58 -14.86 8.25 -7.65
C ASP A 58 -14.03 7.51 -6.57
N PRO A 59 -14.65 6.67 -5.73
CA PRO A 59 -13.95 5.95 -4.66
C PRO A 59 -12.72 5.15 -5.12
N ALA A 60 -12.75 4.58 -6.34
CA ALA A 60 -11.59 3.86 -6.88
C ALA A 60 -10.45 4.81 -7.24
N VAL A 61 -10.75 5.99 -7.81
CA VAL A 61 -9.77 7.05 -8.05
C VAL A 61 -9.19 7.56 -6.73
N ARG A 62 -10.04 7.73 -5.70
CA ARG A 62 -9.59 8.12 -4.36
C ARG A 62 -8.61 7.12 -3.76
N LEU A 63 -8.90 5.82 -3.86
CA LEU A 63 -8.03 4.75 -3.36
C LEU A 63 -6.66 4.83 -4.05
N ASN A 64 -6.65 4.93 -5.37
CA ASN A 64 -5.41 5.00 -6.15
C ASN A 64 -4.63 6.28 -5.91
N LEU A 65 -5.30 7.41 -5.68
CA LEU A 65 -4.67 8.66 -5.26
C LEU A 65 -4.01 8.51 -3.88
N GLY A 66 -4.68 7.84 -2.94
CA GLY A 66 -4.12 7.46 -1.64
C GLY A 66 -2.86 6.62 -1.78
N HIS A 67 -2.91 5.54 -2.59
CA HIS A 67 -1.75 4.69 -2.88
C HIS A 67 -0.60 5.48 -3.50
N THR A 68 -0.90 6.38 -4.43
CA THR A 68 0.12 7.19 -5.08
C THR A 68 0.79 8.16 -4.10
N TYR A 69 0.01 8.82 -3.24
CA TYR A 69 0.59 9.65 -2.17
C TYR A 69 1.44 8.83 -1.19
N PHE A 70 0.99 7.62 -0.84
CA PHE A 70 1.72 6.72 0.05
C PHE A 70 3.07 6.32 -0.55
N GLN A 71 3.11 5.92 -1.82
CA GLN A 71 4.35 5.57 -2.54
C GLN A 71 5.34 6.74 -2.64
N LEU A 72 4.82 7.97 -2.75
CA LEU A 72 5.61 9.20 -2.70
C LEU A 72 6.01 9.63 -1.27
N LYS A 73 5.70 8.82 -0.25
CA LYS A 73 5.91 9.11 1.18
C LYS A 73 5.22 10.39 1.66
N LEU A 74 4.17 10.81 0.95
CA LEU A 74 3.33 11.96 1.27
C LEU A 74 2.19 11.55 2.21
N TYR A 75 2.53 10.91 3.34
CA TYR A 75 1.57 10.33 4.28
C TYR A 75 0.48 11.30 4.76
N PRO A 76 0.75 12.59 5.06
CA PRO A 76 -0.29 13.54 5.44
C PRO A 76 -1.35 13.76 4.36
N ARG A 77 -1.02 13.53 3.08
CA ARG A 77 -1.98 13.62 1.97
C ARG A 77 -2.66 12.28 1.68
N ALA A 78 -2.00 11.16 1.97
CA ALA A 78 -2.54 9.81 1.78
C ALA A 78 -3.64 9.48 2.81
N LYS A 79 -3.38 9.75 4.10
CA LYS A 79 -4.28 9.44 5.22
C LYS A 79 -5.74 9.85 4.99
N PRO A 80 -6.05 11.13 4.65
CA PRO A 80 -7.44 11.53 4.43
C PRO A 80 -8.11 10.87 3.21
N GLN A 81 -7.35 10.35 2.24
CA GLN A 81 -7.94 9.61 1.12
C GLN A 81 -8.47 8.26 1.56
N TYR A 82 -7.73 7.56 2.44
CA TYR A 82 -8.15 6.28 2.99
C TYR A 82 -9.23 6.43 4.06
N GLU A 83 -9.14 7.44 4.93
CA GLU A 83 -10.15 7.68 5.97
C GLU A 83 -11.55 7.88 5.36
N ALA A 84 -11.64 8.64 4.25
CA ALA A 84 -12.89 8.82 3.53
C ALA A 84 -13.44 7.50 2.93
N LEU A 85 -12.59 6.51 2.62
CA LEU A 85 -13.01 5.23 2.08
C LEU A 85 -13.51 4.25 3.14
N LEU A 86 -13.25 4.48 4.42
CA LEU A 86 -13.83 3.69 5.51
C LEU A 86 -15.36 3.78 5.58
N GLN A 87 -15.94 4.80 4.92
CA GLN A 87 -17.38 5.03 4.80
C GLN A 87 -17.93 4.65 3.41
N SER A 88 -17.13 4.03 2.54
CA SER A 88 -17.61 3.60 1.23
C SER A 88 -18.62 2.46 1.38
N ASP A 89 -19.64 2.39 0.53
CA ASP A 89 -20.57 1.24 0.50
C ASP A 89 -19.90 -0.05 0.01
N ARG A 90 -18.72 0.07 -0.61
CA ARG A 90 -17.95 -1.04 -1.19
C ARG A 90 -17.01 -1.70 -0.18
N PRO A 91 -17.25 -2.98 0.19
CA PRO A 91 -16.41 -3.69 1.16
C PRO A 91 -14.94 -3.82 0.75
N ASP A 92 -14.70 -4.04 -0.55
CA ASP A 92 -13.36 -4.14 -1.11
C ASP A 92 -12.54 -2.85 -0.91
N LEU A 93 -13.19 -1.69 -1.00
CA LEU A 93 -12.53 -0.40 -0.77
C LEU A 93 -12.34 -0.11 0.72
N ARG A 94 -13.32 -0.44 1.57
CA ARG A 94 -13.20 -0.29 3.03
C ARG A 94 -12.06 -1.13 3.59
N THR A 95 -11.98 -2.38 3.18
CA THR A 95 -10.93 -3.31 3.63
C THR A 95 -9.56 -2.88 3.14
N ALA A 96 -9.41 -2.50 1.86
CA ALA A 96 -8.15 -1.96 1.35
C ALA A 96 -7.71 -0.68 2.09
N ALA A 97 -8.64 0.24 2.37
CA ALA A 97 -8.36 1.46 3.11
C ALA A 97 -7.97 1.18 4.57
N ALA A 98 -8.68 0.29 5.25
CA ALA A 98 -8.36 -0.13 6.61
C ALA A 98 -6.97 -0.78 6.68
N THR A 99 -6.63 -1.66 5.72
CA THR A 99 -5.28 -2.24 5.62
C THR A 99 -4.22 -1.16 5.44
N GLN A 100 -4.41 -0.21 4.50
CA GLN A 100 -3.41 0.84 4.29
C GLN A 100 -3.28 1.79 5.47
N LEU A 101 -4.37 2.12 6.16
CA LEU A 101 -4.31 2.91 7.39
C LEU A 101 -3.57 2.15 8.51
N GLY A 102 -3.77 0.84 8.62
CA GLY A 102 -3.02 0.02 9.58
C GLY A 102 -1.52 0.01 9.30
N VAL A 103 -1.13 -0.06 8.03
CA VAL A 103 0.27 0.11 7.60
C VAL A 103 0.79 1.48 8.01
N MET A 104 0.02 2.55 7.78
CA MET A 104 0.43 3.90 8.17
C MET A 104 0.57 4.05 9.69
N SER A 105 -0.31 3.43 10.48
CA SER A 105 -0.18 3.37 11.94
C SER A 105 1.09 2.64 12.38
N CYS A 106 1.48 1.56 11.69
CA CYS A 106 2.77 0.90 11.93
C CYS A 106 3.95 1.85 11.71
N LEU A 107 3.92 2.64 10.63
CA LEU A 107 4.96 3.64 10.34
C LEU A 107 5.01 4.77 11.39
N GLU A 108 3.86 5.07 11.99
CA GLU A 108 3.74 6.03 13.10
C GLU A 108 4.16 5.42 14.45
N GLY A 109 4.45 4.11 14.51
CA GLY A 109 4.77 3.39 15.74
C GLY A 109 3.55 2.94 16.53
N ASP A 110 2.33 3.20 16.06
CA ASP A 110 1.07 2.87 16.73
C ASP A 110 0.57 1.47 16.35
N SER A 111 1.23 0.46 16.92
CA SER A 111 0.88 -0.96 16.71
C SER A 111 -0.53 -1.30 17.18
N ALA A 112 -1.04 -0.62 18.22
CA ALA A 112 -2.38 -0.87 18.76
C ALA A 112 -3.46 -0.51 17.74
N THR A 113 -3.38 0.71 17.18
CA THR A 113 -4.29 1.15 16.12
C THR A 113 -4.11 0.32 14.86
N ALA A 114 -2.86 -0.03 14.51
CA ALA A 114 -2.59 -0.89 13.36
C ALA A 114 -3.30 -2.25 13.47
N LEU A 115 -3.18 -2.93 14.61
CA LEU A 115 -3.84 -4.22 14.86
C LEU A 115 -5.36 -4.12 14.77
N SER A 116 -5.95 -3.05 15.34
CA SER A 116 -7.40 -2.81 15.25
C SER A 116 -7.87 -2.64 13.80
N LEU A 117 -7.12 -1.88 13.00
CA LEU A 117 -7.44 -1.63 11.59
C LEU A 117 -7.29 -2.89 10.73
N PHE A 118 -6.23 -3.67 10.93
CA PHE A 118 -6.08 -4.95 10.23
C PHE A 118 -7.17 -5.94 10.63
N GLN A 119 -7.50 -6.03 11.93
CA GLN A 119 -8.59 -6.86 12.41
C GLN A 119 -9.93 -6.45 11.77
N ARG A 120 -10.22 -5.15 11.70
CA ARG A 120 -11.42 -4.65 11.02
C ARG A 120 -11.46 -5.09 9.55
N ALA A 121 -10.33 -4.99 8.84
CA ALA A 121 -10.25 -5.44 7.46
C ALA A 121 -10.51 -6.95 7.31
N LEU A 122 -10.00 -7.77 8.24
CA LEU A 122 -10.16 -9.23 8.25
C LEU A 122 -11.55 -9.71 8.66
N LEU A 123 -12.23 -8.98 9.55
CA LEU A 123 -13.61 -9.27 9.92
C LEU A 123 -14.57 -9.08 8.73
N GLU A 124 -14.24 -8.15 7.85
CA GLU A 124 -15.05 -7.82 6.68
C GLU A 124 -14.65 -8.62 5.44
N ASN A 125 -13.35 -8.88 5.26
CA ASN A 125 -12.82 -9.76 4.23
C ASN A 125 -11.76 -10.69 4.82
N PRO A 126 -12.13 -11.92 5.23
CA PRO A 126 -11.20 -12.91 5.77
C PRO A 126 -10.06 -13.29 4.83
N ASP A 127 -10.26 -13.16 3.52
CA ASP A 127 -9.29 -13.49 2.46
C ASP A 127 -8.37 -12.30 2.11
N ASN A 128 -8.40 -11.21 2.90
CA ASN A 128 -7.47 -10.09 2.74
C ASN A 128 -6.06 -10.49 3.21
N GLU A 129 -5.33 -11.18 2.32
CA GLU A 129 -3.96 -11.64 2.55
C GLU A 129 -3.01 -10.54 3.05
N PRO A 130 -2.98 -9.31 2.47
CA PRO A 130 -2.18 -8.21 3.02
C PRO A 130 -2.52 -7.87 4.47
N ALA A 131 -3.80 -7.81 4.84
CA ALA A 131 -4.21 -7.53 6.21
C ALA A 131 -3.82 -8.67 7.15
N ARG A 132 -3.99 -9.93 6.74
CA ARG A 132 -3.62 -11.11 7.55
C ARG A 132 -2.12 -11.09 7.85
N TYR A 133 -1.32 -10.94 6.80
CA TYR A 133 0.13 -10.88 6.91
C TYR A 133 0.59 -9.76 7.84
N ASN A 134 0.11 -8.52 7.63
CA ASN A 134 0.50 -7.38 8.46
C ASN A 134 0.03 -7.55 9.91
N PHE A 135 -1.18 -8.08 10.13
CA PHE A 135 -1.71 -8.36 11.46
C PHE A 135 -0.82 -9.35 12.21
N GLU A 136 -0.47 -10.48 11.58
CA GLU A 136 0.37 -11.49 12.20
C GLU A 136 1.76 -10.95 12.54
N LEU A 137 2.40 -10.26 11.60
CA LEU A 137 3.72 -9.66 11.83
C LEU A 137 3.71 -8.70 13.02
N VAL A 138 2.75 -7.78 13.07
CA VAL A 138 2.65 -6.81 14.17
C VAL A 138 2.28 -7.50 15.48
N LYS A 139 1.33 -8.45 15.45
CA LYS A 139 0.84 -9.13 16.66
C LYS A 139 1.90 -9.97 17.36
N ILE A 140 2.77 -10.63 16.60
CA ILE A 140 3.85 -11.46 17.16
C ILE A 140 4.82 -10.62 18.00
N HIS A 141 5.10 -9.38 17.58
CA HIS A 141 6.10 -8.52 18.19
C HIS A 141 5.51 -7.39 19.05
N TYR A 142 4.18 -7.27 19.14
CA TYR A 142 3.50 -6.23 19.89
C TYR A 142 3.79 -6.35 21.40
N SER A 143 4.38 -5.32 22.01
CA SER A 143 4.76 -5.36 23.42
C SER A 143 3.59 -5.13 24.39
N GLY A 144 2.37 -4.90 23.89
CA GLY A 144 1.20 -4.57 24.72
C GLY A 144 1.15 -3.14 25.27
N LYS A 145 2.14 -2.29 24.91
CA LYS A 145 2.21 -0.90 25.37
C LYS A 145 1.76 0.01 24.23
N VAL A 146 0.81 0.91 24.50
CA VAL A 146 0.50 2.00 23.58
C VAL A 146 1.66 3.01 23.69
N PRO A 147 2.38 3.31 22.60
CA PRO A 147 3.44 4.30 22.65
C PRO A 147 2.83 5.65 23.07
N PRO A 148 3.55 6.48 23.86
CA PRO A 148 3.13 7.86 24.05
C PRO A 148 3.07 8.53 22.66
N ALA A 149 1.99 9.25 22.38
CA ALA A 149 1.78 9.95 21.11
C ALA A 149 2.98 10.88 20.83
N ASN A 150 3.91 10.46 19.98
CA ASN A 150 5.16 11.17 19.77
C ASN A 150 5.19 11.94 18.44
N PRO A 151 5.80 13.13 18.40
CA PRO A 151 5.65 14.09 17.32
C PRO A 151 6.53 13.72 16.13
N ARG A 152 5.90 13.51 14.97
CA ARG A 152 6.45 13.63 13.60
C ARG A 152 7.93 13.26 13.45
N GLN A 153 8.21 11.99 13.12
CA GLN A 153 9.49 11.64 12.50
C GLN A 153 9.63 12.38 11.17
N LYS A 154 10.61 13.27 11.11
CA LYS A 154 11.03 13.95 9.87
C LYS A 154 11.52 12.88 8.90
N SER A 155 10.74 12.64 7.86
CA SER A 155 11.15 11.84 6.71
C SER A 155 12.41 12.45 6.10
N VAL A 156 13.55 11.77 6.27
CA VAL A 156 14.77 12.09 5.54
C VAL A 156 14.50 11.76 4.08
N VAL A 157 14.30 12.80 3.27
CA VAL A 157 14.13 12.69 1.82
C VAL A 157 15.44 12.20 1.20
N ARG A 158 15.57 10.88 1.04
CA ARG A 158 16.51 10.29 0.07
C ARG A 158 15.79 10.16 -1.27
N LYS A 159 16.35 10.79 -2.31
CA LYS A 159 15.87 10.68 -3.70
C LYS A 159 15.85 9.20 -4.13
N PRO A 160 14.73 8.66 -4.63
CA PRO A 160 14.68 7.29 -5.13
C PRO A 160 15.44 7.15 -6.45
N GLN A 161 16.29 6.15 -6.58
CA GLN A 161 16.75 5.64 -7.88
C GLN A 161 15.75 4.59 -8.36
N LEU A 162 15.06 4.88 -9.46
CA LEU A 162 14.12 3.98 -10.13
C LEU A 162 14.88 2.80 -10.76
N ILE A 163 14.63 1.59 -10.27
CA ILE A 163 15.07 0.35 -10.92
C ILE A 163 13.84 -0.29 -11.58
N ASN A 164 13.75 -0.17 -12.91
CA ASN A 164 12.77 -0.90 -13.72
C ASN A 164 13.06 -2.41 -13.66
N ARG A 165 12.11 -3.21 -13.19
CA ARG A 165 12.12 -4.66 -13.41
C ARG A 165 10.75 -5.16 -13.87
N PRO A 166 10.67 -6.08 -14.85
CA PRO A 166 9.41 -6.65 -15.29
C PRO A 166 8.86 -7.61 -14.24
N ARG A 167 7.54 -7.57 -14.00
CA ARG A 167 6.80 -8.57 -13.22
C ARG A 167 6.11 -9.57 -14.17
N PRO A 168 6.21 -10.90 -13.95
CA PRO A 168 5.51 -11.90 -14.74
C PRO A 168 4.06 -12.10 -14.24
N SER A 169 3.13 -12.35 -15.17
CA SER A 169 1.70 -12.58 -14.92
C SER A 169 1.32 -14.06 -15.04
N GLY A 170 0.42 -14.52 -14.16
CA GLY A 170 -0.22 -15.85 -14.19
C GLY A 170 0.36 -16.84 -13.16
N GLY A 171 -0.37 -17.11 -12.06
CA GLY A 171 0.08 -17.93 -10.92
C GLY A 171 0.42 -17.15 -9.63
N GLN A 172 0.41 -15.81 -9.71
CA GLN A 172 0.94 -14.90 -8.69
C GLN A 172 0.33 -15.02 -7.30
N GLN A 173 -0.95 -15.38 -7.14
CA GLN A 173 -1.59 -15.32 -5.83
C GLN A 173 -1.14 -16.46 -4.91
N VAL A 174 -1.12 -17.69 -5.43
CA VAL A 174 -0.65 -18.88 -4.70
C VAL A 174 0.84 -18.76 -4.37
N GLU A 175 1.66 -18.29 -5.33
CA GLU A 175 3.09 -18.07 -5.10
C GLU A 175 3.39 -16.92 -4.12
N ARG A 176 2.54 -15.89 -4.07
CA ARG A 176 2.69 -14.77 -3.12
C ARG A 176 2.32 -15.22 -1.71
N SER A 177 1.20 -15.90 -1.54
CA SER A 177 0.78 -16.44 -0.24
C SER A 177 1.81 -17.45 0.30
N ALA A 178 2.31 -18.38 -0.52
CA ALA A 178 3.35 -19.32 -0.11
C ALA A 178 4.66 -18.61 0.32
N ARG A 179 5.09 -17.57 -0.42
CA ARG A 179 6.25 -16.74 -0.03
C ARG A 179 6.01 -15.97 1.26
N GLN A 180 4.80 -15.45 1.45
CA GLN A 180 4.42 -14.71 2.65
C GLN A 180 4.39 -15.62 3.89
N ASP A 181 3.84 -16.83 3.77
CA ASP A 181 3.84 -17.84 4.84
C ASP A 181 5.25 -18.27 5.21
N GLU A 182 6.13 -18.46 4.23
CA GLU A 182 7.53 -18.77 4.47
C GLU A 182 8.23 -17.61 5.21
N LEU A 183 7.97 -16.38 4.80
CA LEU A 183 8.50 -15.19 5.47
C LEU A 183 8.00 -15.10 6.92
N LEU A 184 6.71 -15.29 7.18
CA LEU A 184 6.13 -15.31 8.53
C LEU A 184 6.79 -16.37 9.41
N ARG A 185 6.94 -17.60 8.90
CA ARG A 185 7.64 -18.68 9.62
C ARG A 185 9.09 -18.34 9.93
N ARG A 186 9.78 -17.62 9.03
CA ARG A 186 11.15 -17.15 9.27
C ARG A 186 11.16 -16.08 10.36
N PHE A 187 10.21 -15.13 10.35
CA PHE A 187 10.13 -14.09 11.38
C PHE A 187 9.83 -14.64 12.76
N GLN A 188 8.96 -15.63 12.88
CA GLN A 188 8.70 -16.32 14.15
C GLN A 188 9.96 -16.95 14.76
N ARG A 189 10.96 -17.30 13.94
CA ARG A 189 12.26 -17.83 14.39
C ARG A 189 13.27 -16.74 14.73
N LEU A 190 13.03 -15.51 14.28
CA LEU A 190 13.87 -14.36 14.59
C LEU A 190 13.35 -13.69 15.85
N ASN A 191 14.22 -13.45 16.82
CA ASN A 191 13.86 -12.74 18.04
C ASN A 191 13.87 -11.21 17.79
N LEU A 192 12.97 -10.73 16.91
CA LEU A 192 12.87 -9.31 16.55
C LEU A 192 12.19 -8.52 17.67
N SER A 193 12.64 -7.29 17.90
CA SER A 193 11.88 -6.32 18.69
C SER A 193 10.70 -5.76 17.91
N GLU A 194 9.72 -5.15 18.61
CA GLU A 194 8.59 -4.47 17.98
C GLU A 194 9.04 -3.44 16.93
N GLU A 195 10.01 -2.59 17.29
CA GLU A 195 10.56 -1.59 16.39
C GLU A 195 11.18 -2.21 15.12
N GLN A 196 11.87 -3.35 15.26
CA GLN A 196 12.46 -4.05 14.12
C GLN A 196 11.38 -4.64 13.19
N ALA A 197 10.28 -5.13 13.74
CA ALA A 197 9.15 -5.62 12.96
C ALA A 197 8.46 -4.50 12.17
N LEU A 198 8.32 -3.31 12.77
CA LEU A 198 7.75 -2.13 12.09
C LEU A 198 8.69 -1.59 10.99
N GLN A 199 9.99 -1.52 11.26
CA GLN A 199 11.00 -1.13 10.25
C GLN A 199 11.03 -2.09 9.07
N LEU A 200 10.86 -3.38 9.34
CA LEU A 200 10.76 -4.40 8.31
C LEU A 200 9.50 -4.22 7.45
N LEU A 201 8.36 -3.92 8.07
CA LEU A 201 7.11 -3.65 7.36
C LEU A 201 7.27 -2.44 6.43
N ASP A 202 7.93 -1.36 6.86
CA ASP A 202 8.26 -0.21 6.01
C ASP A 202 9.15 -0.61 4.81
N ALA A 203 10.19 -1.41 5.07
CA ALA A 203 11.11 -1.90 4.03
C ALA A 203 10.41 -2.81 3.00
N MET A 204 9.41 -3.58 3.42
CA MET A 204 8.61 -4.42 2.52
C MET A 204 7.66 -3.59 1.64
N GLN A 205 7.07 -2.53 2.20
CA GLN A 205 6.16 -1.64 1.47
C GLN A 205 6.85 -0.85 0.36
N SER A 206 8.17 -0.69 0.44
CA SER A 206 8.98 0.04 -0.53
C SER A 206 9.53 -0.83 -1.68
N ASP A 207 9.14 -2.12 -1.77
CA ASP A 207 9.78 -3.13 -2.64
C ASP A 207 11.33 -3.25 -2.41
N ASP A 208 11.85 -2.59 -1.38
CA ASP A 208 13.26 -2.48 -1.00
C ASP A 208 13.56 -3.44 0.16
N LEU A 209 13.31 -4.74 0.00
CA LEU A 209 13.82 -5.75 0.95
C LEU A 209 15.35 -5.62 1.04
N PRO A 210 15.93 -5.06 2.11
CA PRO A 210 17.35 -4.80 2.13
C PRO A 210 18.06 -6.15 2.26
N TYR A 211 19.01 -6.41 1.35
CA TYR A 211 19.95 -7.53 1.41
C TYR A 211 20.60 -7.76 2.79
N ALA A 212 20.53 -6.77 3.69
CA ALA A 212 21.00 -6.84 5.08
C ALA A 212 20.23 -7.86 5.94
N LEU A 213 18.91 -8.04 5.75
CA LEU A 213 18.12 -9.04 6.48
C LEU A 213 18.38 -10.47 5.97
N THR A 214 18.95 -10.60 4.77
CA THR A 214 19.40 -11.87 4.19
C THR A 214 20.73 -12.33 4.77
N ARG A 215 21.57 -11.40 5.26
CA ARG A 215 22.94 -11.69 5.72
C ARG A 215 23.06 -11.99 7.22
N SER A 216 22.17 -11.46 8.06
CA SER A 216 22.11 -11.83 9.49
C SER A 216 21.76 -13.31 9.70
N ALA A 217 21.12 -13.95 8.72
CA ALA A 217 20.80 -15.38 8.70
C ALA A 217 21.98 -16.32 8.36
N GLN A 218 23.12 -15.81 7.87
CA GLN A 218 24.30 -16.64 7.55
C GLN A 218 25.30 -16.74 8.71
N ARG A 219 25.24 -15.83 9.70
CA ARG A 219 26.21 -15.81 10.81
C ARG A 219 25.91 -16.82 11.92
N SER A 220 24.73 -17.45 11.93
CA SER A 220 24.37 -18.47 12.93
C SER A 220 24.74 -19.91 12.54
N THR A 221 25.28 -20.15 11.33
CA THR A 221 25.62 -21.51 10.85
C THR A 221 27.12 -21.79 10.71
N THR A 222 27.99 -20.87 11.09
CA THR A 222 29.44 -21.14 11.16
C THR A 222 29.90 -21.22 12.61
N LYS A 223 29.67 -22.39 13.24
CA LYS A 223 30.51 -22.79 14.38
C LYS A 223 31.96 -22.91 13.88
N PRO A 224 32.97 -22.40 14.62
CA PRO A 224 34.35 -22.65 14.27
C PRO A 224 34.59 -24.15 14.40
N VAL A 225 35.08 -24.78 13.32
CA VAL A 225 35.56 -26.16 13.39
C VAL A 225 36.75 -26.15 14.35
N GLN A 226 36.53 -26.62 15.58
CA GLN A 226 37.60 -27.04 16.47
C GLN A 226 38.27 -28.26 15.84
N THR A 227 39.33 -28.05 15.07
CA THR A 227 40.31 -29.11 14.82
C THR A 227 41.16 -29.26 16.09
N GLY A 228 40.66 -30.09 17.01
CA GLY A 228 41.43 -30.66 18.11
C GLY A 228 42.22 -31.88 17.62
N ASN A 229 43.50 -31.90 17.97
CA ASN A 229 44.55 -32.88 17.63
C ASN A 229 44.30 -34.35 18.02
N ARG A 230 45.21 -35.19 17.47
CA ARG A 230 45.70 -36.53 17.90
C ARG A 230 45.10 -37.70 17.11
N TRP A 231 45.85 -38.63 16.50
CA TRP A 231 47.19 -39.18 16.77
C TRP A 231 47.99 -39.39 15.49
#